data_AF-Q83UJ3-F1
#
_entry.id   AF-Q83UJ3-F1
#
_cell.length_a   1.000
_cell.length_b   1.000
_cell.length_c   1.000
_cell.angle_alpha   90.00
_cell.angle_beta   90.00
_cell.angle_gamma   90.00
#
_symmetry.space_group_name_H-M   'P 1'
#
loop_
_entity.id
_entity.type
_entity.pdbx_description
1 polymer ?
#
loop_
_entity_poly.entity_id
_entity_poly.type
_entity_poly.pdbx_seq_one_letter_code
_entity_poly.pdbx_strand_id
1 'polypeptide(L)'
;PTQMNQPLPKDFSISSDDKKKLESGETVSKKIDNRFNKEMTIVYVPIMNGDKFVGSIVLNSPISGTEQVIGTINRYMFYTILLSITVALILSAILSKLQVNRINKLRAATKDVIQGNYKARLKENNFDEIGALAIDFNKMTQTLETSQEEIERQEKRRRQFI
;
A
#
# COMPACT_ATOMS: atom_id res chain seq x y z
N PRO A 1 -6.60 -32.26 20.65
CA PRO A 1 -6.44 -33.73 20.64
C PRO A 1 -6.32 -34.25 19.20
N THR A 2 -5.10 -34.60 18.79
CA THR A 2 -4.75 -35.13 17.47
C THR A 2 -5.46 -36.48 17.26
N GLN A 3 -6.42 -36.56 16.34
CA GLN A 3 -7.11 -37.81 16.02
C GLN A 3 -6.15 -38.70 15.21
N MET A 4 -5.38 -39.53 15.91
CA MET A 4 -4.36 -40.41 15.32
C MET A 4 -4.93 -41.70 14.68
N ASN A 5 -6.27 -41.87 14.69
CA ASN A 5 -6.95 -43.10 14.26
C ASN A 5 -8.01 -42.84 13.18
N GLN A 6 -7.63 -42.23 12.06
CA GLN A 6 -8.48 -42.30 10.86
C GLN A 6 -8.08 -43.53 10.03
N PRO A 7 -9.01 -44.47 9.77
CA PRO A 7 -8.71 -45.63 8.94
C PRO A 7 -8.34 -45.18 7.52
N LEU A 8 -7.46 -45.95 6.88
CA LEU A 8 -7.08 -45.73 5.49
C LEU A 8 -8.33 -45.75 4.58
N PRO A 9 -8.45 -44.84 3.60
CA PRO A 9 -9.48 -44.87 2.56
C PRO A 9 -9.50 -46.23 1.85
N LYS A 10 -10.68 -46.68 1.44
CA LYS A 10 -10.84 -48.00 0.81
C LYS A 10 -10.10 -48.13 -0.53
N ASP A 11 -9.81 -47.01 -1.18
CA ASP A 11 -9.05 -46.86 -2.43
C ASP A 11 -7.57 -46.52 -2.22
N PHE A 12 -7.10 -46.54 -0.96
CA PHE A 12 -5.72 -46.24 -0.64
C PHE A 12 -4.76 -47.28 -1.25
N SER A 13 -3.88 -46.80 -2.13
CA SER A 13 -2.86 -47.60 -2.80
C SER A 13 -1.55 -46.82 -2.88
N ILE A 14 -0.45 -47.50 -2.55
CA ILE A 14 0.90 -46.92 -2.66
C ILE A 14 1.31 -46.97 -4.14
N SER A 15 1.82 -45.86 -4.67
CA SER A 15 2.31 -45.84 -6.06
C SER A 15 3.44 -46.86 -6.23
N SER A 16 3.54 -47.48 -7.41
CA SER A 16 4.59 -48.43 -7.76
C SER A 16 6.00 -47.89 -7.47
N ASP A 17 6.20 -46.59 -7.71
CA ASP A 17 7.50 -45.93 -7.49
C ASP A 17 7.79 -45.68 -6.00
N ASP A 18 6.77 -45.33 -5.22
CA ASP A 18 6.90 -45.15 -3.77
C ASP A 18 7.18 -46.50 -3.11
N LYS A 19 6.54 -47.57 -3.59
CA LYS A 19 6.75 -48.93 -3.09
C LYS A 19 8.19 -49.39 -3.30
N LYS A 20 8.79 -49.14 -4.47
CA LYS A 20 10.20 -49.47 -4.74
C LYS A 20 11.16 -48.75 -3.79
N LYS A 21 10.90 -47.48 -3.48
CA LYS A 21 11.69 -46.69 -2.52
C LYS A 21 11.53 -47.22 -1.10
N LEU A 22 10.33 -47.63 -0.72
CA LEU A 22 10.11 -48.25 0.59
C LEU A 22 10.81 -49.60 0.70
N GLU A 23 10.83 -50.38 -0.38
CA GLU A 23 11.54 -51.67 -0.46
C GLU A 23 13.07 -51.51 -0.38
N SER A 24 13.63 -50.37 -0.81
CA SER A 24 15.04 -50.01 -0.62
C SER A 24 15.34 -49.44 0.78
N GLY A 25 14.35 -49.32 1.65
CA GLY A 25 14.49 -48.76 3.00
C GLY A 25 14.40 -47.23 3.05
N GLU A 26 14.05 -46.55 1.95
CA GLU A 26 13.90 -45.10 1.92
C GLU A 26 12.55 -44.64 2.47
N THR A 27 12.57 -43.54 3.23
CA THR A 27 11.33 -42.87 3.69
C THR A 27 10.76 -42.02 2.57
N VAL A 28 9.47 -42.20 2.25
CA VAL A 28 8.77 -41.42 1.23
C VAL A 28 7.88 -40.38 1.91
N SER A 29 8.07 -39.11 1.55
CA SER A 29 7.23 -38.00 2.05
C SER A 29 6.43 -37.37 0.92
N LYS A 30 5.11 -37.27 1.08
CA LYS A 30 4.20 -36.59 0.16
C LYS A 30 3.46 -35.47 0.89
N LYS A 31 3.61 -34.25 0.36
CA LYS A 31 3.09 -33.04 0.99
C LYS A 31 1.58 -32.86 0.87
N ILE A 32 0.97 -33.33 -0.21
CA ILE A 32 -0.46 -33.16 -0.49
C ILE A 32 -1.01 -34.48 -1.05
N ASP A 33 -1.81 -35.18 -0.25
CA ASP A 33 -2.61 -36.33 -0.69
C ASP A 33 -4.08 -36.08 -0.33
N ASN A 34 -4.95 -36.02 -1.35
CA ASN A 34 -6.38 -35.72 -1.19
C ASN A 34 -7.26 -36.98 -1.06
N ARG A 35 -6.67 -38.19 -1.02
CA ARG A 35 -7.43 -39.46 -0.91
C ARG A 35 -8.21 -39.60 0.40
N PHE A 36 -7.87 -38.81 1.41
CA PHE A 36 -8.54 -38.79 2.71
C PHE A 36 -9.61 -37.69 2.81
N ASN A 37 -10.04 -37.12 1.67
CA ASN A 37 -11.02 -36.04 1.58
C ASN A 37 -10.63 -34.76 2.37
N LYS A 38 -9.33 -34.62 2.66
CA LYS A 38 -8.67 -33.47 3.31
C LYS A 38 -7.22 -33.43 2.85
N GLU A 39 -6.67 -32.23 2.68
CA GLU A 39 -5.23 -32.08 2.47
C GLU A 39 -4.47 -32.61 3.69
N MET A 40 -3.61 -33.59 3.46
CA MET A 40 -2.74 -34.16 4.47
C MET A 40 -1.31 -34.27 3.93
N THR A 41 -0.34 -34.10 4.83
CA THR A 41 1.01 -34.58 4.60
C THR A 41 1.08 -36.03 5.07
N ILE A 42 1.51 -36.92 4.17
CA ILE A 42 1.68 -38.35 4.44
C ILE A 42 3.17 -38.69 4.36
N VAL A 43 3.67 -39.35 5.40
CA VAL A 43 5.03 -39.88 5.46
C VAL A 43 4.94 -41.40 5.61
N TYR A 44 5.59 -42.11 4.69
CA TYR A 44 5.72 -43.57 4.70
C TYR A 44 7.10 -43.94 5.24
N VAL A 45 7.11 -44.62 6.38
CA VAL A 45 8.35 -45.11 7.01
C VAL A 45 8.42 -46.63 6.82
N PRO A 46 9.44 -47.16 6.12
CA PRO A 46 9.55 -48.60 5.89
C PRO A 46 9.97 -49.33 7.17
N ILE A 47 9.42 -50.54 7.36
CA ILE A 47 9.81 -51.49 8.40
C ILE A 47 10.63 -52.59 7.72
N MET A 48 11.91 -52.65 8.08
CA MET A 48 12.88 -53.61 7.55
C MET A 48 13.18 -54.68 8.60
N ASN A 49 13.28 -55.95 8.17
CA ASN A 49 13.82 -57.05 8.97
C ASN A 49 15.06 -57.58 8.25
N GLY A 50 16.24 -57.09 8.66
CA GLY A 50 17.45 -57.18 7.83
C GLY A 50 17.25 -56.42 6.52
N ASP A 51 17.61 -57.04 5.39
CA ASP A 51 17.43 -56.46 4.05
C ASP A 51 16.02 -56.69 3.46
N LYS A 52 15.10 -57.30 4.24
CA LYS A 52 13.77 -57.63 3.75
C LYS A 52 12.75 -56.61 4.22
N PHE A 53 12.08 -55.95 3.28
CA PHE A 53 10.91 -55.12 3.54
C PHE A 53 9.74 -55.96 4.05
N VAL A 54 9.22 -55.63 5.23
CA VAL A 54 8.12 -56.37 5.88
C VAL A 54 6.81 -55.57 5.88
N GLY A 55 6.89 -54.24 5.85
CA GLY A 55 5.72 -53.36 5.81
C GLY A 55 6.11 -51.90 5.95
N SER A 56 5.11 -51.01 6.08
CA SER A 56 5.37 -49.58 6.29
C SER A 56 4.42 -48.99 7.32
N ILE A 57 4.91 -48.02 8.10
CA ILE A 57 4.11 -47.17 8.97
C ILE A 57 3.69 -45.95 8.15
N VAL A 58 2.39 -45.66 8.14
CA VAL A 58 1.84 -44.47 7.50
C VAL A 58 1.57 -43.44 8.59
N LEU A 59 2.27 -42.31 8.52
CA LEU A 59 2.02 -41.14 9.37
C LEU A 59 1.27 -40.10 8.55
N ASN A 60 0.05 -39.78 8.95
CA ASN A 60 -0.74 -38.72 8.35
C ASN A 60 -0.91 -37.55 9.32
N SER A 61 -0.55 -36.35 8.87
CA SER A 61 -0.89 -35.11 9.58
C SER A 61 -1.89 -34.31 8.75
N PRO A 62 -3.09 -34.02 9.27
CA PRO A 62 -4.00 -33.10 8.62
C PRO A 62 -3.36 -31.73 8.45
N ILE A 63 -3.48 -31.15 7.25
CA ILE A 63 -3.23 -29.71 7.02
C ILE A 63 -4.49 -28.91 7.42
N SER A 64 -5.58 -29.61 7.75
CA SER A 64 -6.87 -29.02 8.14
C SER A 64 -6.71 -28.12 9.36
N GLY A 65 -7.00 -26.85 9.12
CA GLY A 65 -6.66 -25.71 9.94
C GLY A 65 -6.34 -24.50 9.06
N THR A 66 -5.93 -24.73 7.81
CA THR A 66 -5.59 -23.68 6.85
C THR A 66 -6.79 -22.98 6.23
N GLU A 67 -7.87 -23.64 5.80
CA GLU A 67 -8.94 -22.94 5.06
C GLU A 67 -9.68 -21.86 5.86
N GLN A 68 -10.02 -22.14 7.13
CA GLN A 68 -10.66 -21.15 8.01
C GLN A 68 -9.70 -20.01 8.40
N VAL A 69 -8.42 -20.34 8.55
CA VAL A 69 -7.35 -19.35 8.80
C VAL A 69 -7.14 -18.47 7.55
N ILE A 70 -7.09 -19.07 6.36
CA ILE A 70 -6.97 -18.37 5.07
C ILE A 70 -8.19 -17.45 4.85
N GLY A 71 -9.40 -17.93 5.13
CA GLY A 71 -10.61 -17.10 5.03
C GLY A 71 -10.58 -15.90 5.97
N THR A 72 -10.09 -16.11 7.20
CA THR A 72 -9.91 -15.03 8.18
C THR A 72 -8.83 -14.03 7.75
N ILE A 73 -7.71 -14.51 7.22
CA ILE A 73 -6.64 -13.66 6.66
C ILE A 73 -7.17 -12.83 5.49
N ASN A 74 -7.86 -13.44 4.53
CA ASN A 74 -8.42 -12.74 3.38
C ASN A 74 -9.41 -11.65 3.82
N ARG A 75 -10.23 -11.92 4.85
CA ARG A 75 -11.15 -10.92 5.40
C ARG A 75 -10.41 -9.74 6.02
N TYR A 76 -9.36 -9.98 6.80
CA TYR A 76 -8.54 -8.91 7.37
C TYR A 76 -7.76 -8.15 6.29
N MET A 77 -7.27 -8.83 5.25
CA MET A 77 -6.65 -8.18 4.09
C MET A 77 -7.62 -7.24 3.40
N PHE A 78 -8.85 -7.69 3.14
CA PHE A 78 -9.88 -6.85 2.52
C PHE A 78 -10.16 -5.59 3.35
N TYR A 79 -10.36 -5.73 4.68
CA TYR A 79 -10.57 -4.57 5.55
C TYR A 79 -9.36 -3.65 5.63
N THR A 80 -8.14 -4.21 5.65
CA THR A 80 -6.90 -3.42 5.68
C THR A 80 -6.72 -2.63 4.39
N ILE A 81 -7.00 -3.24 3.24
CA ILE A 81 -6.95 -2.57 1.92
C ILE A 81 -7.98 -1.45 1.88
N LEU A 82 -9.22 -1.74 2.29
CA LEU A 82 -10.29 -0.75 2.29
C LEU A 82 -9.93 0.44 3.18
N LEU A 83 -9.46 0.18 4.41
CA LEU A 83 -9.01 1.22 5.34
C LEU A 83 -7.85 2.03 4.77
N SER A 84 -6.86 1.38 4.16
CA SER A 84 -5.70 2.06 3.56
C SER A 84 -6.13 2.99 2.41
N ILE A 85 -7.04 2.54 1.55
CA ILE A 85 -7.62 3.37 0.47
C ILE A 85 -8.36 4.56 1.06
N THR A 86 -9.21 4.32 2.07
CA THR A 86 -9.95 5.41 2.74
C THR A 86 -9.00 6.45 3.33
N VAL A 87 -7.97 6.03 4.05
CA VAL A 87 -6.97 6.94 4.65
C VAL A 87 -6.21 7.70 3.55
N ALA A 88 -5.79 7.02 2.48
CA ALA A 88 -5.10 7.65 1.36
C ALA A 88 -5.98 8.72 0.67
N LEU A 89 -7.27 8.44 0.47
CA LEU A 89 -8.21 9.40 -0.12
C LEU A 89 -8.41 10.62 0.80
N ILE A 90 -8.53 10.41 2.11
CA ILE A 90 -8.67 11.52 3.08
C ILE A 90 -7.42 12.40 3.05
N LEU A 91 -6.23 11.80 3.13
CA LEU A 91 -4.96 12.54 3.10
C LEU A 91 -4.77 13.29 1.77
N SER A 92 -5.07 12.63 0.64
CA SER A 92 -5.03 13.24 -0.68
C SER A 92 -5.97 14.44 -0.79
N ALA A 93 -7.20 14.33 -0.30
CA ALA A 93 -8.17 15.42 -0.31
C ALA A 93 -7.72 16.60 0.56
N ILE A 94 -7.13 16.34 1.73
CA ILE A 94 -6.59 17.39 2.62
C ILE A 94 -5.44 18.13 1.93
N LEU A 95 -4.46 17.39 1.39
CA LEU A 95 -3.30 17.97 0.71
C LEU A 95 -3.70 18.76 -0.54
N SER A 96 -4.59 18.19 -1.35
CA SER A 96 -5.15 18.86 -2.53
C SER A 96 -5.82 20.17 -2.15
N LYS A 97 -6.69 20.16 -1.13
CA LYS A 97 -7.37 21.36 -0.66
C LYS A 97 -6.38 22.42 -0.16
N LEU A 98 -5.32 22.02 0.54
CA LEU A 98 -4.29 22.93 1.03
C LEU A 98 -3.52 23.60 -0.12
N GLN A 99 -3.07 22.84 -1.11
CA GLN A 99 -2.35 23.39 -2.28
C GLN A 99 -3.26 24.27 -3.15
N VAL A 100 -4.44 23.79 -3.52
CA VAL A 100 -5.40 24.52 -4.37
C VAL A 100 -5.82 25.83 -3.71
N ASN A 101 -6.02 25.85 -2.38
CA ASN A 101 -6.33 27.08 -1.67
C ASN A 101 -5.21 28.13 -1.77
N ARG A 102 -3.94 27.72 -1.71
CA ARG A 102 -2.81 28.66 -1.86
C ARG A 102 -2.73 29.21 -3.28
N ILE A 103 -2.95 28.37 -4.29
CA ILE A 103 -3.01 28.79 -5.69
C ILE A 103 -4.16 29.79 -5.91
N ASN A 104 -5.33 29.51 -5.34
CA ASN A 104 -6.48 30.41 -5.44
C ASN A 104 -6.25 31.77 -4.77
N LYS A 105 -5.51 31.81 -3.65
CA LYS A 105 -5.09 33.07 -3.01
C LYS A 105 -4.17 33.88 -3.90
N LEU A 106 -3.17 33.25 -4.52
CA LEU A 106 -2.30 33.90 -5.50
C LEU A 106 -3.14 34.44 -6.67
N ARG A 107 -4.06 33.63 -7.23
CA ARG A 107 -4.97 34.07 -8.30
C ARG A 107 -5.81 35.28 -7.90
N ALA A 108 -6.35 35.29 -6.68
CA ALA A 108 -7.15 36.39 -6.17
C ALA A 108 -6.31 37.67 -6.02
N ALA A 109 -5.13 37.59 -5.39
CA ALA A 109 -4.23 38.72 -5.23
C ALA A 109 -3.77 39.29 -6.59
N THR A 110 -3.46 38.43 -7.56
CA THR A 110 -3.15 38.88 -8.92
C THR A 110 -4.31 39.62 -9.57
N LYS A 111 -5.56 39.19 -9.32
CA LYS A 111 -6.74 39.89 -9.81
C LYS A 111 -6.87 41.29 -9.19
N ASP A 112 -6.57 41.44 -7.91
CA ASP A 112 -6.58 42.74 -7.24
C ASP A 112 -5.55 43.69 -7.85
N VAL A 113 -4.35 43.18 -8.17
CA VAL A 113 -3.29 43.94 -8.86
C VAL A 113 -3.72 44.36 -10.26
N ILE A 114 -4.38 43.48 -11.02
CA ILE A 114 -4.93 43.82 -12.35
C ILE A 114 -5.96 44.95 -12.25
N GLN A 115 -6.69 45.05 -11.13
CA GLN A 115 -7.65 46.12 -10.86
C GLN A 115 -6.99 47.41 -10.35
N GLY A 116 -5.66 47.48 -10.29
CA GLY A 116 -4.89 48.65 -9.85
C GLY A 116 -4.56 48.68 -8.36
N ASN A 117 -4.92 47.64 -7.60
CA ASN A 117 -4.56 47.57 -6.18
C ASN A 117 -3.15 46.97 -6.02
N TYR A 118 -2.12 47.82 -6.13
CA TYR A 118 -0.71 47.42 -5.94
C TYR A 118 -0.32 47.18 -4.49
N LYS A 119 -1.23 47.41 -3.52
CA LYS A 119 -1.02 47.13 -2.09
C LYS A 119 -1.31 45.68 -1.70
N ALA A 120 -1.81 44.87 -2.64
CA ALA A 120 -2.05 43.46 -2.39
C ALA A 120 -0.75 42.75 -1.99
N ARG A 121 -0.80 41.98 -0.89
CA ARG A 121 0.33 41.18 -0.39
C ARG A 121 -0.14 39.78 -0.03
N LEU A 122 0.71 38.80 -0.29
CA LEU A 122 0.52 37.41 0.08
C LEU A 122 1.35 37.08 1.32
N LYS A 123 0.87 36.12 2.11
CA LYS A 123 1.64 35.58 3.23
C LYS A 123 2.86 34.84 2.69
N GLU A 124 4.03 35.29 3.09
CA GLU A 124 5.30 34.67 2.74
C GLU A 124 5.45 33.33 3.47
N ASN A 125 5.96 32.35 2.74
CA ASN A 125 6.27 31.05 3.28
C ASN A 125 7.41 30.45 2.44
N ASN A 126 8.41 29.85 3.08
CA ASN A 126 9.63 29.43 2.37
C ASN A 126 9.77 27.91 2.21
N PHE A 127 8.64 27.19 2.30
CA PHE A 127 8.67 25.71 2.29
C PHE A 127 8.56 25.08 0.91
N ASP A 128 8.05 25.79 -0.10
CA ASP A 128 7.80 25.25 -1.44
C ASP A 128 7.78 26.33 -2.54
N GLU A 129 7.63 25.89 -3.79
CA GLU A 129 7.62 26.73 -4.98
C GLU A 129 6.46 27.74 -4.98
N ILE A 130 5.31 27.37 -4.40
CA ILE A 130 4.17 28.28 -4.23
C ILE A 130 4.52 29.41 -3.24
N GLY A 131 5.32 29.08 -2.23
CA GLY A 131 5.87 30.03 -1.28
C GLY A 131 6.83 31.02 -1.92
N ALA A 132 7.77 30.52 -2.73
CA ALA A 132 8.67 31.34 -3.52
C ALA A 132 7.91 32.29 -4.47
N LEU A 133 6.87 31.79 -5.15
CA LEU A 133 5.98 32.61 -5.98
C LEU A 133 5.29 33.73 -5.19
N ALA A 134 4.91 33.49 -3.94
CA ALA A 134 4.31 34.53 -3.10
C ALA A 134 5.30 35.66 -2.78
N ILE A 135 6.58 35.31 -2.58
CA ILE A 135 7.65 36.30 -2.35
C ILE A 135 7.90 37.12 -3.61
N ASP A 136 8.00 36.47 -4.77
CA ASP A 136 8.21 37.16 -6.04
C ASP A 136 7.01 38.05 -6.40
N PHE A 137 5.78 37.60 -6.10
CA PHE A 137 4.58 38.41 -6.22
C PHE A 137 4.62 39.66 -5.34
N ASN A 138 5.03 39.53 -4.06
CA ASN A 138 5.15 40.66 -3.15
C ASN A 138 6.20 41.68 -3.65
N LYS A 139 7.34 41.21 -4.17
CA LYS A 139 8.36 42.08 -4.77
C LYS A 139 7.82 42.81 -6.02
N MET A 140 7.13 42.09 -6.89
CA MET A 140 6.52 42.68 -8.09
C MET A 140 5.53 43.78 -7.73
N THR A 141 4.63 43.52 -6.78
CA THR A 141 3.61 44.49 -6.34
C THR A 141 4.23 45.69 -5.64
N GLN A 142 5.28 45.49 -4.84
CA GLN A 142 6.04 46.58 -4.25
C GLN A 142 6.66 47.50 -5.31
N THR A 143 7.27 46.93 -6.36
CA THR A 143 7.86 47.71 -7.47
C THR A 143 6.80 48.50 -8.22
N LEU A 144 5.63 47.91 -8.47
CA LEU A 144 4.50 48.59 -9.11
C LEU A 144 3.96 49.75 -8.26
N GLU A 145 3.82 49.53 -6.95
CA GLU A 145 3.39 50.56 -6.00
C GLU A 145 4.35 51.75 -5.99
N THR A 146 5.66 51.49 -5.84
CA THR A 146 6.69 52.55 -5.88
C THR A 146 6.68 53.32 -7.20
N SER A 147 6.55 52.62 -8.33
CA SER A 147 6.48 53.25 -9.66
C SER A 147 5.27 54.18 -9.79
N GLN A 148 4.11 53.75 -9.30
CA GLN A 148 2.89 54.56 -9.30
C GLN A 148 3.05 55.82 -8.43
N GLU A 149 3.63 55.70 -7.24
CA GLU A 149 3.90 56.84 -6.35
C GLU A 149 4.87 57.85 -6.98
N GLU A 150 5.88 57.37 -7.71
CA GLU A 150 6.82 58.23 -8.44
C GLU A 150 6.13 58.99 -9.57
N ILE A 151 5.28 58.33 -10.35
CA ILE A 151 4.48 58.94 -11.42
C ILE A 151 3.60 60.05 -10.82
N GLU A 152 2.86 59.77 -9.75
CA GLU A 152 2.00 60.76 -9.09
C GLU A 152 2.78 61.96 -8.55
N ARG A 153 3.98 61.72 -8.00
CA ARG A 153 4.86 62.79 -7.53
C ARG A 153 5.37 63.67 -8.68
N GLN A 154 5.66 63.08 -9.84
CA GLN A 154 6.05 63.83 -11.04
C GLN A 154 4.88 64.67 -11.57
N GLU A 155 3.67 64.11 -11.62
CA GLU A 155 2.48 64.86 -12.04
C GLU A 155 2.16 66.03 -11.11
N LYS A 156 2.23 65.83 -9.79
CA LYS A 156 2.02 66.91 -8.80
C LYS A 156 2.98 68.06 -9.01
N ARG A 157 4.27 67.77 -9.25
CA ARG A 157 5.28 68.80 -9.55
C ARG A 157 4.93 69.54 -10.84
N ARG A 158 4.60 68.82 -11.91
CA ARG A 158 4.23 69.44 -13.21
C ARG A 158 3.05 70.40 -13.07
N ARG A 159 2.03 70.05 -12.27
CA ARG A 159 0.85 70.89 -12.02
C ARG A 159 1.14 72.16 -11.21
N GLN A 160 2.25 72.23 -10.47
CA GLN A 160 2.63 73.42 -9.69
C GLN A 160 3.36 74.49 -10.53
N PHE A 161 3.78 74.15 -11.75
CA PHE A 161 4.48 75.06 -12.67
C PHE A 161 3.58 75.61 -13.79
N ILE A 162 2.26 75.34 -13.76
CA ILE A 162 1.23 75.90 -14.64
C ILE A 162 0.31 76.75 -13.77
#